data_AF-A0A4R3RZD2-F1
#
_entry.id   AF-A0A4R3RZD2-F1
#
_cell.length_a   1.000
_cell.length_b   1.000
_cell.length_c   1.000
_cell.angle_alpha   90.00
_cell.angle_beta   90.00
_cell.angle_gamma   90.00
#
_symmetry.space_group_name_H-M   'P 1'
#
loop_
_entity.id
_entity.type
_entity.pdbx_description
1 polymer ?
#
loop_
_entity_poly.entity_id
_entity_poly.type
_entity_poly.pdbx_seq_one_letter_code
_entity_poly.pdbx_strand_id
1 'polypeptide(L)'
;MTNFIAKVSLAALLAIASIPASVSTAAASGLERGAVIDVQYHRRPAVYRGCSPIMAVRAARWSGLRDVRVVNVTPRRVVVAGRDRRGWDRMTFANVRGCPLIRR
;
A
#
# COMPACT_ATOMS: atom_id res chain seq x y z
N MET A 1 -15.65 -44.80 50.52
CA MET A 1 -15.05 -45.11 49.20
C MET A 1 -15.75 -44.31 48.09
N THR A 2 -15.68 -42.98 48.16
CA THR A 2 -16.41 -42.06 47.24
C THR A 2 -15.47 -41.08 46.51
N ASN A 3 -14.19 -41.00 46.92
CA ASN A 3 -13.21 -40.06 46.37
C ASN A 3 -12.49 -40.55 45.10
N PHE A 4 -12.65 -41.83 44.74
CA PHE A 4 -12.04 -42.38 43.52
C PHE A 4 -12.91 -42.22 42.27
N ILE A 5 -14.22 -42.09 42.43
CA ILE A 5 -15.15 -41.95 41.29
C ILE A 5 -15.13 -40.50 40.75
N ALA A 6 -14.93 -39.51 41.62
CA ALA A 6 -14.88 -38.09 41.23
C ALA A 6 -13.63 -37.70 40.40
N LYS A 7 -12.54 -38.48 40.47
CA LYS A 7 -11.31 -38.19 39.71
C LYS A 7 -11.30 -38.82 38.32
N VAL A 8 -12.11 -39.84 38.08
CA VAL A 8 -12.13 -40.55 36.78
C VAL A 8 -13.02 -39.83 35.76
N SER A 9 -13.97 -39.01 36.21
CA SER A 9 -14.90 -38.27 35.34
C SER A 9 -14.27 -37.06 34.63
N LEU A 10 -13.17 -36.49 35.14
CA LEU A 10 -12.59 -35.26 34.58
C LEU A 10 -11.69 -35.52 33.36
N ALA A 11 -11.01 -36.67 33.29
CA ALA A 11 -10.13 -37.02 32.17
C ALA A 11 -10.91 -37.45 30.91
N ALA A 12 -12.07 -38.10 31.07
CA ALA A 12 -12.89 -38.56 29.96
C ALA A 12 -13.55 -37.39 29.19
N LEU A 13 -13.85 -36.27 29.85
CA LEU A 13 -14.44 -35.09 29.21
C LEU A 13 -13.43 -34.30 28.36
N LEU A 14 -12.15 -34.31 28.72
CA LEU A 14 -11.10 -33.59 27.97
C LEU A 14 -10.69 -34.29 26.67
N ALA A 15 -11.00 -35.58 26.50
CA ALA A 15 -10.63 -36.37 25.32
C ALA A 15 -11.63 -36.26 24.16
N ILE A 16 -12.82 -35.67 24.35
CA ILE A 16 -13.89 -35.60 23.33
C ILE A 16 -13.84 -34.29 22.51
N ALA A 17 -13.01 -33.31 22.90
CA ALA A 17 -12.96 -31.99 22.26
C ALA A 17 -11.99 -31.87 21.07
N SER A 18 -11.52 -32.99 20.51
CA SER A 18 -10.59 -32.99 19.37
C SER A 18 -11.15 -33.79 18.20
N ILE A 19 -12.01 -33.17 17.38
CA ILE A 19 -12.25 -33.45 15.95
C ILE A 19 -13.16 -32.32 15.38
N PRO A 20 -12.99 -31.90 14.12
CA PRO A 20 -12.81 -30.50 13.73
C PRO A 20 -14.02 -29.88 12.99
N ALA A 21 -14.07 -28.56 12.92
CA ALA A 21 -14.87 -27.84 11.94
C ALA A 21 -14.03 -26.72 11.31
N SER A 22 -13.51 -27.00 10.12
CA SER A 22 -13.13 -25.99 9.14
C SER A 22 -14.38 -25.20 8.77
N VAL A 23 -14.51 -23.99 9.30
CA VAL A 23 -15.53 -23.03 8.87
C VAL A 23 -14.81 -21.82 8.29
N SER A 24 -14.87 -21.70 6.96
CA SER A 24 -14.69 -20.42 6.28
C SER A 24 -15.68 -19.44 6.89
N THR A 25 -15.20 -18.53 7.74
CA THR A 25 -15.95 -17.34 8.13
C THR A 25 -15.28 -16.15 7.46
N ALA A 26 -16.05 -15.50 6.61
CA ALA A 26 -15.64 -14.36 5.82
C ALA A 26 -15.10 -13.24 6.73
N ALA A 27 -13.82 -12.92 6.62
CA ALA A 27 -13.30 -11.67 7.18
C ALA A 27 -13.69 -10.55 6.22
N ALA A 28 -14.72 -9.81 6.62
CA ALA A 28 -15.11 -8.54 6.05
C ALA A 28 -13.89 -7.66 5.79
N SER A 29 -13.88 -7.01 4.64
CA SER A 29 -12.91 -6.00 4.23
C SER A 29 -12.87 -4.86 5.26
N GLY A 30 -11.99 -5.00 6.25
CA GLY A 30 -11.51 -3.91 7.10
C GLY A 30 -10.54 -3.06 6.29
N LEU A 31 -11.07 -1.95 5.77
CA LEU A 31 -10.36 -0.86 5.12
C LEU A 31 -9.22 -0.31 6.01
N GLU A 32 -8.24 0.34 5.37
CA GLU A 32 -7.11 1.07 5.96
C GLU A 32 -5.83 0.24 6.24
N ARG A 33 -5.40 -0.58 5.27
CA ARG A 33 -3.96 -0.84 5.10
C ARG A 33 -3.57 -0.24 3.77
N GLY A 34 -2.92 0.92 3.84
CA GLY A 34 -2.56 1.75 2.70
C GLY A 34 -2.04 0.89 1.57
N ALA A 35 -2.73 0.96 0.42
CA ALA A 35 -2.34 0.24 -0.77
C ALA A 35 -0.90 0.64 -1.11
N VAL A 36 0.06 -0.19 -0.72
CA VAL A 36 1.40 -0.16 -1.27
C VAL A 36 1.19 -0.56 -2.72
N ILE A 37 1.07 0.43 -3.60
CA ILE A 37 1.09 0.23 -5.04
C ILE A 37 2.51 -0.24 -5.33
N ASP A 38 2.72 -1.55 -5.28
CA ASP A 38 3.90 -2.16 -5.87
C ASP A 38 3.75 -1.97 -7.37
N VAL A 39 4.36 -0.91 -7.88
CA VAL A 39 4.37 -0.62 -9.31
C VAL A 39 5.29 -1.66 -9.93
N GLN A 40 4.73 -2.80 -10.28
CA GLN A 40 5.42 -3.87 -11.00
C GLN A 40 5.93 -3.30 -12.35
N TYR A 41 7.20 -2.89 -12.41
CA TYR A 41 7.88 -2.35 -13.60
C TYR A 41 8.16 -3.43 -14.68
N HIS A 42 7.22 -4.35 -14.93
CA HIS A 42 7.41 -5.48 -15.86
C HIS A 42 6.44 -5.51 -17.03
N ARG A 43 5.56 -4.51 -17.17
CA ARG A 43 4.76 -4.35 -18.39
C ARG A 43 5.60 -3.57 -19.41
N ARG A 44 5.93 -4.23 -20.54
CA ARG A 44 6.57 -3.63 -21.74
C ARG A 44 6.12 -2.17 -21.91
N PRO A 45 7.02 -1.21 -22.21
CA PRO A 45 6.69 0.21 -22.17
C PRO A 45 5.59 0.50 -23.18
N ALA A 46 4.35 0.56 -22.70
CA ALA A 46 3.27 1.22 -23.42
C ALA A 46 3.83 2.60 -23.75
N VAL A 47 3.93 2.93 -25.03
CA VAL A 47 4.47 4.20 -25.51
C VAL A 47 3.81 5.32 -24.71
N TYR A 48 4.52 5.82 -23.69
CA TYR A 48 3.91 6.65 -22.65
C TYR A 48 3.65 8.01 -23.29
N ARG A 49 2.39 8.27 -23.67
CA ARG A 49 2.00 9.51 -24.37
C ARG A 49 1.91 10.73 -23.43
N GLY A 50 2.10 10.54 -22.13
CA GLY A 50 1.99 11.59 -21.11
C GLY A 50 3.34 12.11 -20.57
N CYS A 51 3.28 12.67 -19.36
CA CYS A 51 4.45 13.04 -18.58
C CYS A 51 5.13 11.82 -17.92
N SER A 52 6.35 11.48 -18.36
CA SER A 52 7.13 10.40 -17.74
C SER A 52 7.36 10.69 -16.24
N PRO A 53 7.06 9.74 -15.32
CA PRO A 53 7.31 9.93 -13.90
C PRO A 53 8.78 10.27 -13.57
N ILE A 54 9.74 9.70 -14.32
CA ILE A 54 11.16 9.99 -14.17
C ILE A 54 11.46 11.46 -14.53
N MET A 55 10.82 11.98 -15.58
CA MET A 55 10.96 13.39 -15.97
C MET A 55 10.36 14.32 -14.93
N ALA A 56 9.18 14.00 -14.37
CA ALA A 56 8.57 14.76 -13.28
C ALA A 56 9.48 14.84 -12.05
N VAL A 57 10.10 13.70 -11.67
CA VAL A 57 11.07 13.65 -10.56
C VAL A 57 12.30 14.52 -10.85
N ARG A 58 12.84 14.46 -12.08
CA ARG A 58 14.00 15.27 -12.47
C ARG A 58 13.69 16.77 -12.46
N ALA A 59 12.54 17.17 -13.00
CA ALA A 59 12.08 18.56 -13.00
C ALA A 59 11.87 19.10 -11.58
N ALA A 60 11.30 18.29 -10.68
CA ALA A 60 11.16 18.63 -9.28
C ALA A 60 12.51 18.79 -8.56
N ARG A 61 13.49 17.92 -8.86
CA ARG A 61 14.86 18.06 -8.33
C ARG A 61 15.52 19.35 -8.79
N TRP A 62 15.41 19.70 -10.06
CA TRP A 62 15.91 20.98 -10.59
C TRP A 62 15.21 22.19 -9.99
N SER A 63 13.95 22.05 -9.58
CA SER A 63 13.17 23.10 -8.90
C SER A 63 13.51 23.24 -7.40
N GLY A 64 14.46 22.44 -6.89
CA GLY A 64 14.99 22.52 -5.53
C GLY A 64 14.43 21.50 -4.53
N LEU A 65 13.59 20.55 -4.98
CA LEU A 65 13.16 19.45 -4.11
C LEU A 65 14.26 18.39 -3.99
N ARG A 66 14.44 17.86 -2.78
CA ARG A 66 15.30 16.74 -2.42
C ARG A 66 14.43 15.53 -2.05
N ASP A 67 15.02 14.33 -2.10
CA ASP A 67 14.35 13.07 -1.75
C ASP A 67 13.00 12.86 -2.46
N VAL A 68 12.94 13.30 -3.72
CA VAL A 68 11.72 13.35 -4.51
C VAL A 68 11.24 11.94 -4.83
N ARG A 69 9.97 11.68 -4.52
CA ARG A 69 9.25 10.45 -4.83
C ARG A 69 7.93 10.76 -5.53
N VAL A 70 7.48 9.85 -6.38
CA VAL A 70 6.15 9.93 -7.00
C VAL A 70 5.12 9.53 -5.95
N VAL A 71 4.15 10.39 -5.69
CA VAL A 71 3.08 10.12 -4.71
C VAL A 71 1.76 9.73 -5.37
N ASN A 72 1.51 10.20 -6.59
CA ASN A 72 0.30 9.85 -7.32
C ASN A 72 0.52 10.00 -8.83
N VAL A 73 0.04 9.03 -9.61
CA VAL A 73 -0.02 9.11 -11.06
C VAL A 73 -1.47 8.89 -11.48
N THR A 74 -2.07 9.91 -12.09
CA THR A 74 -3.42 9.82 -12.68
C THR A 74 -3.34 10.07 -14.19
N PRO A 75 -4.41 9.79 -14.95
CA PRO A 75 -4.46 10.09 -16.38
C PRO A 75 -4.24 11.58 -16.71
N ARG A 76 -4.47 12.51 -15.76
CA ARG A 76 -4.39 13.96 -15.99
C ARG A 76 -3.20 14.64 -15.31
N ARG A 77 -2.66 14.06 -14.25
CA ARG A 77 -1.58 14.66 -13.45
C ARG A 77 -0.64 13.63 -12.85
N VAL A 78 0.63 14.01 -12.73
CA VAL A 78 1.69 13.32 -12.01
C VAL A 78 2.07 14.18 -10.82
N VAL A 79 1.90 13.66 -9.62
CA VAL A 79 2.21 14.37 -8.37
C VAL A 79 3.47 13.76 -7.78
N VAL A 80 4.43 14.61 -7.46
CA VAL A 80 5.65 14.23 -6.75
C VAL A 80 5.74 15.02 -5.44
N ALA A 81 6.37 14.42 -4.45
CA ALA A 81 6.62 15.06 -3.17
C ALA A 81 8.09 14.92 -2.80
N GLY A 82 8.62 15.92 -2.11
CA GLY A 82 9.98 15.92 -1.61
C GLY A 82 10.16 16.92 -0.49
N ARG A 83 11.41 17.12 -0.09
CA ARG A 83 11.81 18.11 0.91
C ARG A 83 12.57 19.26 0.26
N ASP A 84 12.20 20.48 0.56
CA ASP A 84 12.98 21.66 0.21
C ASP A 84 13.59 22.30 1.48
N ARG A 85 14.08 23.54 1.38
CA ARG A 85 14.66 24.27 2.52
C ARG A 85 13.61 24.68 3.57
N ARG A 86 12.33 24.71 3.21
CA ARG A 86 11.20 25.16 4.05
C ARG A 86 10.43 23.99 4.67
N GLY A 87 10.55 22.79 4.12
CA GLY A 87 9.93 21.60 4.68
C GLY A 87 9.53 20.60 3.60
N TRP A 88 8.40 19.93 3.82
CA TRP A 88 7.79 19.04 2.82
C TRP A 88 6.97 19.85 1.82
N ASP A 89 7.20 19.59 0.54
CA ASP A 89 6.56 20.30 -0.56
C ASP A 89 6.15 19.31 -1.67
N ARG A 90 5.11 19.65 -2.45
CA ARG A 90 4.50 18.78 -3.45
C ARG A 90 4.34 19.50 -4.78
N MET A 91 5.01 19.01 -5.82
CA MET A 91 4.82 19.52 -7.17
C MET A 91 3.85 18.64 -7.96
N THR A 92 2.92 19.28 -8.66
CA THR A 92 1.94 18.64 -9.53
C THR A 92 2.23 19.02 -10.97
N PHE A 93 2.49 18.02 -11.79
CA PHE A 93 2.73 18.15 -13.22
C PHE A 93 1.51 17.66 -14.01
N ALA A 94 1.23 18.25 -15.17
CA ALA A 94 0.22 17.72 -16.06
C ALA A 94 0.73 16.44 -16.72
N ASN A 95 -0.13 15.43 -16.87
CA ASN A 95 0.22 14.17 -17.52
C ASN A 95 0.15 14.26 -19.05
N VAL A 96 0.91 15.21 -19.61
CA VAL A 96 1.05 15.46 -21.04
C VAL A 96 2.53 15.56 -21.41
N ARG A 97 2.84 15.51 -22.70
CA ARG A 97 4.21 15.70 -23.20
C ARG A 97 4.79 17.01 -22.67
N GLY A 98 6.07 16.97 -22.28
CA GLY A 98 6.78 18.13 -21.71
C GLY A 98 6.60 18.31 -20.19
N CYS A 99 5.72 17.57 -19.53
CA CYS A 99 5.52 17.64 -18.08
C CYS A 99 5.36 19.09 -17.55
N PRO A 100 4.40 19.89 -18.04
CA PRO A 100 4.25 21.26 -17.57
C PRO A 100 3.81 21.28 -16.10
N LEU A 101 4.38 22.20 -15.32
CA LEU A 101 4.06 22.38 -13.90
C LEU A 101 2.69 23.05 -13.75
N ILE A 102 1.78 22.42 -13.00
CA ILE A 102 0.47 22.96 -12.66
C ILE A 102 0.53 23.70 -11.33
N ARG A 103 1.18 23.10 -10.33
CA ARG A 103 1.21 23.63 -8.95
C ARG A 103 2.46 23.19 -8.20
N ARG A 104 2.94 24.06 -7.32
CA ARG A 104 3.88 23.79 -6.24
C ARG A 104 3.16 24.11 -4.93
#